data_AF-A0A9D9LDM6-F1
#
_entry.id   AF-A0A9D9LDM6-F1
#
_cell.length_a   1.000
_cell.length_b   1.000
_cell.length_c   1.000
_cell.angle_alpha   90.00
_cell.angle_beta   90.00
_cell.angle_gamma   90.00
#
_symmetry.space_group_name_H-M   'P 1'
#
loop_
_entity.id
_entity.type
_entity.pdbx_description
1 polymer ?
#
loop_
_entity_poly.entity_id
_entity_poly.type
_entity_poly.pdbx_seq_one_letter_code
_entity_poly.pdbx_strand_id
1 'polypeptide(L)'
;MPAPSSLAMHYAWVLVLCGSMGVALGINRTVKRRENESLVLQLLSAIGGLVVLALPTVMVLHIRPAGVYTAATLLLMIVFSLCLLARPLKKIPIAFTAVTASGVFLLWGAMRLRGTAFGERIPMEFVVGAIVVILAALFILCFALEAAVDTVLTILGWGLVITLVSAIAVIHGALIANGVTGPEGLQHYLR
;
A
#
# COMPACT_ATOMS: atom_id res chain seq x y z
N MET A 1 15.11 31.16 -10.46
CA MET A 1 13.95 30.38 -9.97
C MET A 1 13.87 30.55 -8.46
N PRO A 2 12.69 30.75 -7.86
CA PRO A 2 12.57 30.84 -6.41
C PRO A 2 13.06 29.52 -5.79
N ALA A 3 13.86 29.62 -4.72
CA ALA A 3 14.33 28.44 -4.01
C ALA A 3 13.12 27.62 -3.52
N PRO A 4 13.15 26.27 -3.66
CA PRO A 4 12.12 25.44 -3.07
C PRO A 4 12.01 25.76 -1.57
N SER A 5 10.79 25.83 -1.05
CA SER A 5 10.57 25.97 0.39
C SER A 5 11.38 24.91 1.13
N SER A 6 11.90 25.22 2.33
CA SER A 6 12.74 24.29 3.10
C SER A 6 12.10 22.90 3.20
N LEU A 7 10.77 22.83 3.32
CA LEU A 7 9.98 21.61 3.28
C LEU A 7 10.12 20.83 1.96
N ALA A 8 10.01 21.47 0.80
CA ALA A 8 10.15 20.82 -0.50
C ALA A 8 11.54 20.19 -0.70
N MET A 9 12.61 20.84 -0.24
CA MET A 9 13.95 20.24 -0.24
C MET A 9 14.05 19.02 0.68
N HIS A 10 13.49 19.10 1.89
CA HIS A 10 13.49 17.96 2.81
C HIS A 10 12.77 16.76 2.20
N TYR A 11 11.63 16.96 1.54
CA TYR A 11 10.92 15.88 0.85
C TYR A 11 11.74 15.27 -0.29
N ALA A 12 12.39 16.11 -1.09
CA ALA A 12 13.24 15.65 -2.18
C ALA A 12 14.39 14.77 -1.66
N TRP A 13 15.04 15.16 -0.56
CA TRP A 13 16.08 14.38 0.09
C TRP A 13 15.56 13.06 0.69
N VAL A 14 14.38 13.06 1.32
CA VAL A 14 13.76 11.84 1.81
C VAL A 14 13.45 10.88 0.66
N LEU A 15 12.94 11.41 -0.47
CA LEU A 15 12.67 10.60 -1.66
C LEU A 15 13.94 10.00 -2.26
N VAL A 16 15.05 10.76 -2.32
CA VAL A 16 16.36 10.26 -2.76
C VAL A 16 16.88 9.17 -1.81
N LEU A 17 16.82 9.41 -0.50
CA LEU A 17 17.26 8.45 0.50
C LEU A 17 16.47 7.14 0.41
N CYS A 18 15.13 7.23 0.47
CA CYS A 18 14.26 6.06 0.37
C CYS A 18 14.43 5.37 -0.99
N GLY A 19 14.53 6.13 -2.08
CA GLY A 19 14.75 5.62 -3.43
C GLY A 19 16.05 4.84 -3.54
N SER A 20 17.16 5.36 -3.02
CA SER A 20 18.46 4.66 -3.06
C SER A 20 18.40 3.33 -2.29
N MET A 21 17.72 3.33 -1.14
CA MET A 21 17.46 2.13 -0.37
C MET A 21 16.54 1.14 -1.11
N GLY A 22 15.53 1.65 -1.82
CA GLY A 22 14.65 0.87 -2.68
C GLY A 22 15.39 0.21 -3.84
N VAL A 23 16.35 0.91 -4.47
CA VAL A 23 17.23 0.33 -5.50
C VAL A 23 18.07 -0.80 -4.90
N ALA A 24 18.71 -0.56 -3.74
CA ALA A 24 19.49 -1.59 -3.07
C ALA A 24 18.65 -2.83 -2.70
N LEU A 25 17.42 -2.62 -2.22
CA LEU A 25 16.44 -3.67 -1.94
C LEU A 25 16.03 -4.42 -3.21
N GLY A 26 15.72 -3.69 -4.28
CA GLY A 26 15.32 -4.25 -5.56
C GLY A 26 16.41 -5.14 -6.16
N ILE A 27 17.65 -4.67 -6.17
CA ILE A 27 18.82 -5.44 -6.61
C ILE A 27 19.04 -6.66 -5.70
N ASN A 28 18.96 -6.50 -4.38
CA ASN A 28 19.11 -7.62 -3.47
C ASN A 28 18.02 -8.68 -3.71
N ARG A 29 16.80 -8.27 -4.08
CA ARG A 29 15.67 -9.16 -4.42
C ARG A 29 15.79 -9.83 -5.79
N THR A 30 16.47 -9.21 -6.77
CA THR A 30 16.72 -9.83 -8.07
C THR A 30 17.89 -10.80 -8.03
N VAL A 31 18.95 -10.46 -7.27
CA VAL A 31 20.19 -11.26 -7.19
C VAL A 31 20.05 -12.42 -6.20
N LYS A 32 19.44 -12.21 -5.02
CA LYS A 32 19.25 -13.28 -4.03
C LYS A 32 17.86 -13.90 -4.16
N ARG A 33 17.78 -15.24 -4.12
CA ARG A 33 16.50 -15.96 -3.97
C ARG A 33 15.75 -15.47 -2.74
N ARG A 34 14.42 -15.47 -2.82
CA ARG A 34 13.46 -14.88 -1.87
C ARG A 34 13.72 -15.16 -0.38
N GLU A 35 14.35 -16.28 -0.05
CA GLU A 35 14.61 -16.77 1.31
C GLU A 35 15.84 -16.15 2.00
N ASN A 36 16.80 -15.60 1.24
CA ASN A 36 18.05 -15.03 1.79
C ASN A 36 18.03 -13.50 1.85
N GLU A 37 16.84 -12.89 1.97
CA GLU A 37 16.73 -11.43 2.08
C GLU A 37 17.18 -10.96 3.48
N SER A 38 17.94 -9.87 3.54
CA SER A 38 18.33 -9.27 4.81
C SER A 38 17.12 -8.68 5.53
N LEU A 39 16.82 -9.18 6.73
CA LEU A 39 15.74 -8.68 7.59
C LEU A 39 15.89 -7.18 7.88
N VAL A 40 17.12 -6.70 8.02
CA VAL A 40 17.42 -5.28 8.25
C VAL A 40 16.96 -4.43 7.06
N LEU A 41 17.28 -4.88 5.84
CA LEU A 41 16.89 -4.18 4.61
C LEU A 41 15.36 -4.19 4.44
N GLN A 42 14.71 -5.28 4.83
CA GLN A 42 13.25 -5.39 4.82
C GLN A 42 12.60 -4.44 5.82
N LEU A 43 13.10 -4.37 7.05
CA LEU A 43 12.59 -3.46 8.08
C LEU A 43 12.79 -1.99 7.67
N LEU A 44 14.00 -1.65 7.23
CA LEU A 44 14.31 -0.30 6.72
C LEU A 44 13.42 0.07 5.54
N SER A 45 13.18 -0.86 4.60
CA SER A 45 12.25 -0.63 3.50
C SER A 45 10.82 -0.40 3.97
N ALA A 46 10.35 -1.11 4.99
CA ALA A 46 9.02 -0.92 5.53
C ALA A 46 8.87 0.46 6.20
N ILE A 47 9.87 0.87 6.99
CA ILE A 47 9.92 2.20 7.61
C ILE A 47 9.96 3.28 6.52
N GLY A 48 10.84 3.14 5.52
CA GLY A 48 10.92 4.07 4.40
C GLY A 48 9.62 4.15 3.60
N GLY A 49 8.96 3.01 3.38
CA GLY A 49 7.66 2.93 2.73
C GLY A 49 6.57 3.68 3.50
N LEU A 50 6.51 3.50 4.83
CA LEU A 50 5.58 4.23 5.69
C LEU A 50 5.83 5.74 5.67
N VAL A 51 7.10 6.15 5.77
CA VAL A 51 7.49 7.56 5.70
C VAL A 51 7.03 8.15 4.37
N VAL A 52 7.39 7.53 3.25
CA VAL A 52 7.01 7.99 1.90
C VAL A 52 5.49 7.99 1.70
N LEU A 53 4.73 7.09 2.35
CA LEU A 53 3.26 7.10 2.30
C LEU A 53 2.63 8.28 3.05
N ALA A 54 3.23 8.66 4.18
CA ALA A 54 2.77 9.78 4.99
C ALA A 54 3.13 11.13 4.34
N LEU A 55 4.16 11.19 3.50
CA LEU A 55 4.59 12.43 2.86
C LEU A 55 3.49 13.08 1.99
N PRO A 56 2.81 12.38 1.06
CA PRO A 56 1.70 12.93 0.29
C PRO A 56 0.61 13.58 1.15
N THR A 57 0.23 12.98 2.28
CA THR A 57 -0.83 13.54 3.14
C THR A 57 -0.36 14.81 3.83
N VAL A 58 0.88 14.84 4.34
CA VAL A 58 1.48 16.05 4.92
C VAL A 58 1.60 17.16 3.87
N MET A 59 2.02 16.81 2.65
CA MET A 59 2.17 17.75 1.54
C MET A 59 0.84 18.36 1.12
N VAL A 60 -0.23 17.56 0.97
CA VAL A 60 -1.57 18.07 0.63
C VAL A 60 -2.14 18.96 1.75
N LEU A 61 -1.91 18.61 3.02
CA LEU A 61 -2.47 19.34 4.16
C LEU A 61 -1.74 20.65 4.48
N HIS A 62 -0.42 20.69 4.35
CA HIS A 62 0.39 21.84 4.78
C HIS A 62 0.82 22.75 3.64
N ILE A 63 0.71 22.30 2.39
CA ILE A 63 1.27 23.02 1.24
C ILE A 63 0.13 23.33 0.29
N ARG A 64 -0.47 24.50 0.54
CA ARG A 64 -1.51 25.16 -0.27
C ARG A 64 -1.13 25.23 -1.77
N PRO A 65 -2.10 25.47 -2.68
CA PRO A 65 -2.09 25.01 -4.09
C PRO A 65 -1.17 25.80 -5.03
N ALA A 66 -0.05 26.34 -4.53
CA ALA A 66 0.92 27.12 -5.30
C ALA A 66 1.83 26.23 -6.20
N GLY A 67 1.25 25.24 -6.89
CA GLY A 67 1.91 24.54 -8.00
C GLY A 67 3.15 23.71 -7.64
N VAL A 68 3.34 23.36 -6.35
CA VAL A 68 4.59 22.72 -5.90
C VAL A 68 4.61 21.21 -6.15
N TYR A 69 3.48 20.55 -6.46
CA TYR A 69 3.46 19.10 -6.74
C TYR A 69 2.39 18.77 -7.76
N THR A 70 2.70 17.86 -8.66
CA THR A 70 1.77 17.37 -9.68
C THR A 70 1.16 16.05 -9.26
N ALA A 71 -0.02 15.72 -9.81
CA ALA A 71 -0.72 14.46 -9.52
C ALA A 71 0.16 13.22 -9.77
N ALA A 72 1.02 13.27 -10.79
CA ALA A 72 1.93 12.16 -11.08
C ALA A 72 3.11 12.04 -10.09
N THR A 73 3.51 13.11 -9.39
CA THR A 73 4.47 13.00 -8.27
C THR A 73 3.84 12.29 -7.08
N LEU A 74 2.59 12.63 -6.75
CA LEU A 74 1.84 11.95 -5.68
C LEU A 74 1.63 10.47 -6.03
N LEU A 75 1.26 10.17 -7.28
CA LEU A 75 1.10 8.81 -7.75
C LEU A 75 2.41 8.02 -7.69
N LEU A 76 3.53 8.63 -8.11
CA LEU A 76 4.86 8.01 -7.98
C LEU A 76 5.18 7.67 -6.52
N MET A 77 4.92 8.59 -5.58
CA MET A 77 5.18 8.36 -4.15
C MET A 77 4.30 7.25 -3.57
N ILE A 78 3.03 7.20 -3.95
CA ILE A 78 2.11 6.13 -3.53
C ILE A 78 2.58 4.78 -4.08
N VAL A 79 2.85 4.69 -5.39
CA VAL A 79 3.32 3.45 -6.02
C VAL A 79 4.66 3.01 -5.43
N PHE A 80 5.59 3.95 -5.22
CA PHE A 80 6.88 3.66 -4.61
C PHE A 80 6.74 3.15 -3.17
N SER A 81 5.90 3.79 -2.36
CA SER A 81 5.59 3.33 -1.00
C SER A 81 5.01 1.91 -1.01
N LEU A 82 4.04 1.63 -1.90
CA LEU A 82 3.45 0.31 -2.04
C LEU A 82 4.48 -0.74 -2.48
N CYS A 83 5.44 -0.39 -3.34
CA CYS A 83 6.56 -1.27 -3.71
C CYS A 83 7.43 -1.65 -2.50
N LEU A 84 7.72 -0.69 -1.62
CA LEU A 84 8.48 -0.95 -0.40
C LEU A 84 7.67 -1.77 0.63
N LEU A 85 6.37 -1.47 0.76
CA LEU A 85 5.44 -2.13 1.68
C LEU A 85 4.85 -3.44 1.16
N ALA A 86 5.12 -3.83 -0.09
CA ALA A 86 4.51 -4.99 -0.72
C ALA A 86 4.66 -6.29 0.10
N ARG A 87 5.85 -6.54 0.64
CA ARG A 87 6.10 -7.75 1.46
C ARG A 87 5.42 -7.73 2.84
N PRO A 88 5.54 -6.67 3.66
CA PRO A 88 4.82 -6.64 4.95
C PRO A 88 3.30 -6.65 4.75
N LEU A 89 2.77 -5.94 3.76
CA LEU A 89 1.34 -5.93 3.47
C LEU A 89 0.82 -7.30 3.05
N LYS A 90 1.61 -8.08 2.29
CA LYS A 90 1.26 -9.46 1.91
C LYS A 90 1.11 -10.43 3.10
N LYS A 91 1.61 -10.08 4.30
CA LYS A 91 1.45 -10.92 5.50
C LYS A 91 0.16 -10.63 6.28
N ILE A 92 -0.50 -9.50 6.03
CA ILE A 92 -1.73 -9.06 6.69
C ILE A 92 -3.01 -9.78 6.21
N PRO A 93 -3.20 -10.14 4.91
CA PRO A 93 -4.48 -10.66 4.41
C PRO A 93 -5.04 -11.88 5.16
N ILE A 94 -4.16 -12.74 5.67
CA ILE A 94 -4.50 -13.96 6.44
C ILE A 94 -5.37 -13.68 7.68
N ALA A 95 -5.26 -12.49 8.28
CA ALA A 95 -6.03 -12.14 9.47
C ALA A 95 -7.53 -11.94 9.17
N PHE A 96 -7.89 -11.40 8.00
CA PHE A 96 -9.28 -11.13 7.65
C PHE A 96 -10.05 -12.43 7.41
N THR A 97 -9.50 -13.32 6.59
CA THR A 97 -10.05 -14.66 6.34
C THR A 97 -10.23 -15.47 7.62
N ALA A 98 -9.28 -15.41 8.56
CA ALA A 98 -9.38 -16.08 9.86
C ALA A 98 -10.49 -15.49 10.76
N VAL A 99 -10.65 -14.16 10.78
CA VAL A 99 -11.70 -13.48 11.57
C VAL A 99 -13.09 -13.74 10.98
N THR A 100 -13.24 -13.72 9.65
CA THR A 100 -14.54 -14.02 9.02
C THR A 100 -14.93 -15.49 9.22
N ALA A 101 -13.97 -16.42 9.08
CA ALA A 101 -14.21 -17.85 9.32
C ALA A 101 -14.62 -18.13 10.79
N SER A 102 -13.95 -17.50 11.75
CA SER A 102 -14.30 -17.62 13.17
C SER A 102 -15.65 -16.97 13.51
N GLY A 103 -15.97 -15.82 12.91
CA GLY A 103 -17.27 -15.16 13.05
C GLY A 103 -18.44 -16.01 12.54
N VAL A 104 -18.29 -16.63 11.36
CA VAL A 104 -19.30 -17.54 10.79
C VAL A 104 -19.46 -18.79 11.66
N PHE A 105 -18.36 -19.36 12.17
CA PHE A 105 -18.41 -20.52 13.06
C PHE A 105 -19.11 -20.21 14.39
N LEU A 106 -18.81 -19.06 15.00
CA LEU A 106 -19.46 -18.62 16.24
C LEU A 106 -20.95 -18.34 16.05
N LEU A 107 -21.34 -17.73 14.92
CA LEU A 107 -22.73 -17.49 14.58
C LEU A 107 -23.49 -18.82 14.44
N TRP A 108 -22.91 -19.79 13.73
CA TRP A 108 -23.47 -21.13 13.62
C TRP A 108 -23.60 -21.83 14.99
N GLY A 109 -22.57 -21.74 15.85
CA GLY A 109 -22.59 -22.29 17.20
C GLY A 109 -23.66 -21.66 18.09
N ALA A 110 -23.79 -20.34 18.08
CA ALA A 110 -24.79 -19.60 18.84
C ALA A 110 -26.23 -19.98 18.43
N MET A 111 -26.45 -20.23 17.14
CA MET A 111 -27.74 -20.67 16.62
C MET A 111 -28.13 -22.09 17.03
N ARG A 112 -27.17 -23.02 17.06
CA ARG A 112 -27.45 -24.40 17.49
C ARG A 112 -27.85 -24.46 18.97
N LEU A 113 -27.35 -23.51 19.77
CA LEU A 113 -27.60 -23.42 21.21
C LEU A 113 -28.86 -22.63 21.55
N ARG A 114 -29.22 -21.60 20.77
CA ARG A 114 -30.44 -20.81 20.97
C ARG A 114 -31.53 -21.28 20.01
N GLY A 115 -32.37 -22.21 20.47
CA GLY A 115 -33.62 -22.59 19.81
C GLY A 115 -34.66 -21.47 19.86
N THR A 116 -34.41 -20.34 19.19
CA THR A 116 -35.23 -19.13 19.31
C THR A 116 -35.84 -18.73 17.98
N ALA A 117 -37.16 -18.83 17.90
CA ALA A 117 -37.97 -18.26 16.83
C ALA A 117 -38.03 -16.73 16.99
N PHE A 118 -37.57 -15.97 15.99
CA PHE A 118 -37.79 -14.53 15.91
C PHE A 118 -39.16 -14.26 15.30
N GLY A 119 -40.14 -13.95 16.15
CA GLY A 119 -41.48 -13.52 15.75
C GLY A 119 -42.28 -14.64 15.06
N GLU A 120 -43.45 -14.97 15.59
CA GLU A 120 -44.30 -16.13 15.20
C GLU A 120 -44.72 -16.22 13.71
N ARG A 121 -44.28 -15.31 12.84
CA ARG A 121 -44.70 -15.21 11.43
C ARG A 121 -43.62 -15.46 10.39
N ILE A 122 -42.33 -15.38 10.73
CA ILE A 122 -41.25 -15.63 9.77
C ILE A 122 -40.46 -16.84 10.28
N PRO A 123 -40.36 -17.93 9.50
CA PRO A 123 -39.54 -19.05 9.91
C PRO A 123 -38.10 -18.56 10.05
N MET A 124 -37.50 -18.79 11.22
CA MET A 124 -36.13 -18.37 11.54
C MET A 124 -35.13 -18.81 10.46
N GLU A 125 -35.41 -19.96 9.85
CA GLU A 125 -34.68 -20.55 8.73
C GLU A 125 -34.54 -19.61 7.52
N PHE A 126 -35.56 -18.82 7.20
CA PHE A 126 -35.51 -17.86 6.09
C PHE A 126 -34.65 -16.64 6.40
N VAL A 127 -34.78 -16.09 7.61
CA VAL A 127 -33.97 -14.94 8.05
C VAL A 127 -32.49 -15.33 8.09
N VAL A 128 -32.21 -16.53 8.60
CA VAL A 128 -30.86 -17.09 8.63
C VAL A 128 -30.36 -17.35 7.22
N GLY A 129 -31.17 -17.97 6.36
CA GLY A 129 -30.82 -18.20 4.96
C GLY A 129 -30.42 -16.90 4.26
N ALA A 130 -31.18 -15.83 4.47
CA ALA A 130 -30.87 -14.51 3.93
C ALA A 130 -29.53 -13.95 4.49
N ILE A 131 -29.31 -14.04 5.80
CA ILE A 131 -28.04 -13.60 6.43
C ILE A 131 -26.86 -14.42 5.90
N VAL A 132 -26.99 -15.74 5.77
CA VAL A 132 -25.95 -16.62 5.24
C VAL A 132 -25.64 -16.29 3.80
N VAL A 133 -26.65 -16.02 2.96
CA VAL A 133 -26.44 -15.61 1.57
C VAL A 133 -25.72 -14.25 1.48
N ILE A 134 -26.11 -13.28 2.31
CA ILE A 134 -25.45 -11.96 2.37
C ILE A 134 -23.99 -12.12 2.84
N LEU A 135 -23.75 -12.89 3.89
CA LEU A 135 -22.40 -13.16 4.40
C LEU A 135 -21.55 -13.90 3.36
N ALA A 136 -22.13 -14.88 2.64
CA ALA A 136 -21.43 -15.59 1.58
C ALA A 136 -21.07 -14.65 0.42
N ALA A 137 -21.98 -13.77 0.00
CA ALA A 137 -21.71 -12.77 -1.03
C ALA A 137 -20.61 -11.79 -0.61
N LEU A 138 -20.67 -11.27 0.63
CA LEU A 138 -19.63 -10.41 1.18
C LEU A 138 -18.29 -11.13 1.30
N PHE A 139 -18.30 -12.40 1.71
CA PHE A 139 -17.09 -13.22 1.80
C PHE A 139 -16.44 -13.41 0.43
N ILE A 140 -17.22 -13.75 -0.61
CA ILE A 140 -16.71 -13.90 -1.98
C ILE A 140 -16.13 -12.58 -2.48
N LEU A 141 -16.82 -11.45 -2.24
CA LEU A 141 -16.34 -10.14 -2.64
C LEU A 141 -15.03 -9.77 -1.93
N CYS A 142 -14.96 -9.95 -0.61
CA CYS A 142 -13.76 -9.70 0.16
C CYS A 142 -12.61 -10.62 -0.28
N PHE A 143 -12.88 -11.90 -0.53
CA PHE A 143 -11.88 -12.85 -1.01
C PHE A 143 -11.36 -12.47 -2.40
N ALA A 144 -12.24 -12.05 -3.31
CA ALA A 144 -11.85 -11.57 -4.64
C ALA A 144 -10.98 -10.30 -4.54
N LEU A 145 -11.35 -9.37 -3.66
CA LEU A 145 -10.54 -8.18 -3.36
C LEU A 145 -9.19 -8.54 -2.76
N GLU A 146 -9.15 -9.48 -1.82
CA GLU A 146 -7.92 -9.99 -1.19
C GLU A 146 -6.99 -10.60 -2.25
N ALA A 147 -7.50 -11.49 -3.10
CA ALA A 147 -6.75 -12.11 -4.19
C ALA A 147 -6.23 -11.07 -5.19
N ALA A 148 -7.04 -10.05 -5.50
CA ALA A 148 -6.62 -8.95 -6.37
C ALA A 148 -5.49 -8.12 -5.73
N VAL A 149 -5.63 -7.75 -4.45
CA VAL A 149 -4.62 -7.01 -3.70
C VAL A 149 -3.33 -7.83 -3.61
N ASP A 150 -3.40 -9.13 -3.31
CA ASP A 150 -2.23 -10.01 -3.23
C ASP A 150 -1.52 -10.15 -4.57
N THR A 151 -2.26 -10.19 -5.67
CA THR A 151 -1.70 -10.21 -7.03
C THR A 151 -0.95 -8.92 -7.31
N VAL A 152 -1.56 -7.77 -7.01
CA VAL A 152 -0.93 -6.45 -7.16
C VAL A 152 0.32 -6.33 -6.29
N LEU A 153 0.25 -6.68 -5.01
CA LEU A 153 1.40 -6.65 -4.08
C LEU A 153 2.49 -7.64 -4.52
N THR A 154 2.13 -8.76 -5.15
CA THR A 154 3.11 -9.71 -5.70
C THR A 154 3.89 -9.08 -6.85
N ILE A 155 3.21 -8.39 -7.77
CA ILE A 155 3.83 -7.68 -8.89
C ILE A 155 4.68 -6.51 -8.38
N LEU A 156 4.12 -5.67 -7.49
CA LEU A 156 4.83 -4.54 -6.90
C LEU A 156 6.02 -4.99 -6.03
N GLY A 157 5.97 -6.20 -5.49
CA GLY A 157 7.02 -6.82 -4.70
C GLY A 157 8.15 -7.47 -5.52
N TRP A 158 8.06 -7.50 -6.86
CA TRP A 158 9.12 -8.01 -7.72
C TRP A 158 10.35 -7.10 -7.67
N GLY A 159 11.53 -7.70 -7.49
CA GLY A 159 12.79 -6.95 -7.34
C GLY A 159 13.04 -6.00 -8.52
N LEU A 160 12.73 -6.43 -9.75
CA LEU A 160 12.90 -5.61 -10.95
C LEU A 160 11.95 -4.39 -10.94
N VAL A 161 10.68 -4.59 -10.60
CA VAL A 161 9.69 -3.49 -10.49
C VAL A 161 10.12 -2.49 -9.43
N ILE A 162 10.53 -2.98 -8.25
CA ILE A 162 11.02 -2.13 -7.16
C ILE A 162 12.23 -1.33 -7.61
N THR A 163 13.20 -1.97 -8.28
CA THR A 163 14.42 -1.30 -8.74
C THR A 163 14.08 -0.16 -9.71
N LEU A 164 13.21 -0.41 -10.69
CA LEU A 164 12.79 0.59 -11.67
C LEU A 164 12.06 1.77 -11.02
N VAL A 165 11.03 1.50 -10.21
CA VAL A 165 10.26 2.56 -9.53
C VAL A 165 11.15 3.36 -8.58
N SER A 166 12.06 2.68 -7.87
CA SER A 166 13.00 3.34 -6.95
C SER A 166 14.01 4.20 -7.70
N ALA A 167 14.53 3.75 -8.84
CA ALA A 167 15.44 4.53 -9.67
C ALA A 167 14.75 5.80 -10.20
N ILE A 168 13.50 5.69 -10.67
CA ILE A 168 12.69 6.85 -11.09
C ILE A 168 12.49 7.80 -9.91
N ALA A 169 12.19 7.29 -8.71
CA ALA A 169 12.05 8.12 -7.50
C ALA A 169 13.35 8.83 -7.11
N VAL A 170 14.51 8.17 -7.23
CA VAL A 170 15.82 8.80 -6.99
C VAL A 170 16.08 9.93 -7.98
N ILE A 171 15.89 9.67 -9.28
CA ILE A 171 16.11 10.70 -10.31
C ILE A 171 15.15 11.86 -10.09
N HIS A 172 13.87 11.58 -9.85
CA HIS A 172 12.86 12.59 -9.58
C HIS A 172 13.21 13.44 -8.35
N GLY A 173 13.58 12.81 -7.23
CA GLY A 173 13.98 13.49 -6.01
C GLY A 173 15.27 14.30 -6.20
N ALA A 174 16.26 13.76 -6.92
CA ALA A 174 17.53 14.44 -7.16
C ALA A 174 17.35 15.69 -8.03
N LEU A 175 16.49 15.65 -9.05
CA LEU A 175 16.17 16.81 -9.88
C LEU A 175 15.51 17.93 -9.09
N ILE A 176 14.61 17.59 -8.15
CA ILE A 176 13.96 18.55 -7.26
C ILE A 176 14.98 19.10 -6.24
N ALA A 177 15.76 18.23 -5.60
CA ALA A 177 16.70 18.61 -4.54
C ALA A 177 17.79 19.56 -5.04
N ASN A 178 18.30 19.33 -6.26
CA ASN A 178 19.31 20.18 -6.88
C ASN A 178 18.72 21.43 -7.57
N GLY A 179 17.39 21.62 -7.51
CA GLY A 179 16.72 22.79 -8.10
C GLY A 179 16.76 22.85 -9.62
N VAL A 180 17.02 21.73 -10.31
CA VAL A 180 17.20 21.67 -11.77
C VAL A 180 15.87 21.88 -12.50
N THR A 181 14.79 21.25 -12.02
CA THR A 181 13.46 21.28 -12.65
C THR A 181 12.39 21.92 -11.78
N GLY A 182 12.78 22.46 -10.63
CA GLY A 182 11.85 22.89 -9.59
C GLY A 182 10.92 21.75 -9.14
N PRO A 183 9.68 22.06 -8.70
CA PRO A 183 8.75 21.10 -8.10
C PRO A 183 8.25 19.98 -9.02
N GLU A 184 8.29 20.19 -10.34
CA GLU A 184 7.75 19.24 -11.32
C GLU A 184 8.65 18.01 -11.50
N GLY A 185 9.92 18.09 -11.05
CA GLY A 185 10.87 17.00 -11.14
C GLY A 185 11.01 16.49 -12.58
N LEU A 186 10.92 15.17 -12.72
CA LEU A 186 11.02 14.45 -14.00
C LEU A 186 9.95 14.83 -15.03
N GLN A 187 8.81 15.40 -14.61
CA GLN A 187 7.74 15.78 -15.54
C GLN A 187 8.08 16.99 -16.40
N HIS A 188 9.03 17.81 -15.97
CA HIS A 188 9.50 18.94 -16.76
C HIS A 188 10.01 18.51 -18.14
N TYR A 189 10.56 17.29 -18.24
CA TYR A 189 11.11 16.73 -19.48
C TYR A 189 10.11 15.87 -20.28
N LEU A 190 8.88 15.69 -19.78
CA LEU A 190 7.84 14.88 -20.42
C LEU A 190 6.74 15.74 -21.08
N ARG A 191 6.89 17.06 -21.06
CA ARG A 191 6.07 18.04 -21.78
C ARG A 191 6.82 18.52 -23.02
#